data_AF-A0A257VUI3-F1
#
_entry.id   AF-A0A257VUI3-F1
#
_cell.length_a   1.000
_cell.length_b   1.000
_cell.length_c   1.000
_cell.angle_alpha   90.00
_cell.angle_beta   90.00
_cell.angle_gamma   90.00
#
_symmetry.space_group_name_H-M   'P 1'
#
loop_
_entity.id
_entity.type
_entity.pdbx_description
1 polymer ?
#
loop_
_entity_poly.entity_id
_entity_poly.type
_entity_poly.pdbx_seq_one_letter_code
_entity_poly.pdbx_strand_id
1 'polypeptide(L)'
;MLASALLLTACDQPKGAPRAADIPASPPAQGPAAAAPNAPLPPRPPEPIVWDEADDRFKLDGVVLKTAHLWRFDGSLEAFSSAGSSLQPVASGGLQVIHQVPDAVLRSPQNLAIDGKRYNAVLVRLTRMRPSDKWDGSIFYTTKAHGETGTFHTKPLRGANPVQGETTLMVYDMANLKKGGGDWTASTILGLRLDFDDSVGGGFLVHQIAVVSLPPAATLRPSQ
;
A
#
# COMPACT_ATOMS: atom_id res chain seq x y z
N MET A 1 60.32 42.69 3.50
CA MET A 1 59.64 43.92 3.07
C MET A 1 59.33 43.81 1.60
N LEU A 2 58.07 43.53 1.25
CA LEU A 2 57.59 43.63 -0.12
C LEU A 2 56.21 44.28 -0.04
N ALA A 3 56.08 45.40 -0.75
CA ALA A 3 54.85 46.13 -0.96
C ALA A 3 53.95 45.37 -1.96
N SER A 4 52.64 45.50 -1.80
CA SER A 4 51.77 46.18 -2.77
C SER A 4 50.32 45.69 -2.65
N ALA A 5 49.45 46.65 -2.41
CA ALA A 5 48.01 46.49 -2.35
C ALA A 5 47.43 46.24 -3.75
N LEU A 6 46.48 45.31 -3.86
CA LEU A 6 45.64 45.13 -5.04
C LEU A 6 44.36 45.95 -4.90
N LEU A 7 44.24 46.97 -5.75
CA LEU A 7 42.98 47.58 -6.19
C LEU A 7 42.84 47.26 -7.66
N LEU A 8 41.79 46.56 -8.08
CA LEU A 8 41.33 46.56 -9.47
C LEU A 8 39.83 46.27 -9.52
N THR A 9 39.05 47.33 -9.74
CA THR A 9 37.70 47.29 -10.31
C THR A 9 37.76 47.89 -11.72
N ALA A 10 36.94 47.33 -12.63
CA ALA A 10 36.56 47.84 -13.96
C ALA A 10 37.68 47.93 -15.02
N CYS A 11 37.48 47.70 -16.32
CA CYS A 11 36.40 47.23 -17.19
C CYS A 11 37.09 46.89 -18.52
N ASP A 12 36.76 45.77 -19.17
CA ASP A 12 36.90 45.69 -20.63
C ASP A 12 35.89 44.70 -21.20
N GLN A 13 34.98 45.19 -22.06
CA GLN A 13 34.00 44.39 -22.78
C GLN A 13 34.47 44.18 -24.22
N PRO A 14 34.47 42.94 -24.75
CA PRO A 14 34.55 42.73 -26.18
C PRO A 14 33.21 43.02 -26.86
N LYS A 15 33.31 43.80 -27.92
CA LYS A 15 32.26 44.22 -28.85
C LYS A 15 31.75 43.02 -29.65
N GLY A 16 30.45 42.72 -29.55
CA GLY A 16 29.77 41.80 -30.46
C GLY A 16 28.85 40.77 -29.78
N ALA A 17 27.75 41.23 -29.19
CA ALA A 17 26.61 40.37 -28.90
C ALA A 17 25.32 41.12 -29.32
N PRO A 18 24.37 40.45 -29.97
CA PRO A 18 23.12 41.08 -30.39
C PRO A 18 22.34 41.60 -29.18
N ARG A 19 21.73 42.78 -29.34
CA ARG A 19 20.92 43.45 -28.32
C ARG A 19 19.75 42.53 -27.95
N ALA A 20 19.52 42.32 -26.65
CA ALA A 20 18.46 41.46 -26.10
C ALA A 20 17.02 41.95 -26.36
N ALA A 21 16.81 42.81 -27.36
CA ALA A 21 15.52 43.43 -27.65
C ALA A 21 14.78 42.78 -28.84
N ASP A 22 15.40 41.86 -29.59
CA ASP A 22 14.81 41.30 -30.82
C ASP A 22 14.51 39.78 -30.76
N ILE A 23 14.38 39.21 -29.56
CA ILE A 23 13.82 37.85 -29.42
C ILE A 23 12.32 37.99 -29.12
N PRO A 24 11.42 37.62 -30.05
CA PRO A 24 10.00 37.55 -29.73
C PRO A 24 9.81 36.57 -28.58
N ALA A 25 9.15 37.02 -27.52
CA ALA A 25 8.89 36.21 -26.34
C ALA A 25 8.14 34.94 -26.74
N SER A 26 8.79 33.78 -26.60
CA SER A 26 8.11 32.49 -26.65
C SER A 26 6.97 32.52 -25.62
N PRO A 27 5.75 32.07 -25.97
CA PRO A 27 4.70 31.91 -24.98
C PRO A 27 5.21 31.02 -23.85
N PRO A 28 4.84 31.29 -22.59
CA PRO A 28 5.27 30.44 -21.49
C PRO A 28 4.85 29.01 -21.79
N ALA A 29 5.83 28.10 -21.81
CA ALA A 29 5.56 26.67 -21.90
C ALA A 29 4.62 26.32 -20.75
N GLN A 30 3.37 25.98 -21.07
CA GLN A 30 2.45 25.37 -20.13
C GLN A 30 3.04 24.01 -19.76
N GLY A 31 3.84 23.98 -18.69
CA GLY A 31 4.16 22.73 -18.02
C GLY A 31 2.84 22.02 -17.67
N PRO A 32 2.83 20.67 -17.62
CA PRO A 32 1.61 19.94 -17.30
C PRO A 32 1.02 20.52 -16.01
N ALA A 33 -0.22 20.98 -16.12
CA ALA A 33 -0.91 21.62 -15.01
C ALA A 33 -0.80 20.72 -13.78
N ALA A 34 -0.18 21.23 -12.72
CA ALA A 34 -0.21 20.57 -11.43
C ALA A 34 -1.69 20.34 -11.10
N ALA A 35 -2.06 19.07 -10.89
CA ALA A 35 -3.43 18.69 -10.53
C ALA A 35 -3.86 19.58 -9.35
N ALA A 36 -5.02 20.24 -9.51
CA ALA A 36 -5.54 21.11 -8.47
C ALA A 36 -5.61 20.32 -7.15
N PRO A 37 -5.16 20.88 -6.01
CA PRO A 37 -5.01 20.16 -4.74
C PRO A 37 -6.31 19.57 -4.18
N ASN A 38 -7.46 19.84 -4.81
CA ASN A 38 -8.79 19.39 -4.40
C ASN A 38 -9.61 18.74 -5.53
N ALA A 39 -8.98 18.33 -6.64
CA ALA A 39 -9.69 17.54 -7.63
C ALA A 39 -10.15 16.22 -6.98
N PRO A 40 -11.44 15.85 -7.03
CA PRO A 40 -11.90 14.55 -6.55
C PRO A 40 -11.07 13.45 -7.18
N LEU A 41 -10.58 12.51 -6.38
CA LEU A 41 -9.90 11.34 -6.92
C LEU A 41 -10.85 10.63 -7.89
N PRO A 42 -10.34 10.14 -9.04
CA PRO A 42 -11.17 9.38 -9.95
C PRO A 42 -11.81 8.20 -9.20
N PRO A 43 -13.07 7.86 -9.51
CA PRO A 43 -13.72 6.70 -8.92
C PRO A 43 -12.87 5.45 -9.10
N ARG A 44 -12.79 4.60 -8.07
CA ARG A 44 -12.06 3.34 -8.19
C ARG A 44 -12.72 2.47 -9.26
N PRO A 45 -11.94 1.71 -10.04
CA PRO A 45 -12.48 0.64 -10.85
C PRO A 45 -13.35 -0.29 -10.00
N PRO A 46 -14.43 -0.86 -10.56
CA PRO A 46 -15.22 -1.88 -9.87
C PRO A 46 -14.33 -3.01 -9.35
N GLU A 47 -14.62 -3.46 -8.13
CA GLU A 47 -13.92 -4.59 -7.53
C GLU A 47 -14.76 -5.86 -7.73
N PRO A 48 -14.29 -6.84 -8.52
CA PRO A 48 -15.03 -8.09 -8.77
C PRO A 48 -15.06 -9.00 -7.54
N ILE A 49 -14.15 -8.80 -6.57
CA ILE A 49 -14.18 -9.50 -5.29
C ILE A 49 -14.97 -8.67 -4.27
N VAL A 50 -16.09 -9.21 -3.79
CA VAL A 50 -16.94 -8.52 -2.82
C VAL A 50 -17.01 -9.31 -1.52
N TRP A 51 -17.13 -8.58 -0.41
CA TRP A 51 -17.60 -9.18 0.84
C TRP A 51 -19.13 -9.31 0.77
N ASP A 52 -19.61 -10.52 0.94
CA ASP A 52 -21.04 -10.81 1.03
C ASP A 52 -21.46 -10.85 2.50
N GLU A 53 -22.24 -9.86 2.91
CA GLU A 53 -22.71 -9.72 4.30
C GLU A 53 -23.71 -10.81 4.70
N ALA A 54 -24.39 -11.46 3.75
CA ALA A 54 -25.37 -12.50 4.06
C ALA A 54 -24.69 -13.85 4.35
N ASP A 55 -23.64 -14.16 3.59
CA ASP A 55 -22.89 -15.41 3.73
C ASP A 55 -21.66 -15.29 4.63
N ASP A 56 -21.28 -14.06 5.02
CA ASP A 56 -20.02 -13.76 5.73
C ASP A 56 -18.79 -14.35 5.01
N ARG A 57 -18.74 -14.13 3.69
CA ARG A 57 -17.71 -14.68 2.81
C ARG A 57 -17.33 -13.71 1.70
N PHE A 58 -16.08 -13.80 1.25
CA PHE A 58 -15.68 -13.19 0.00
C PHE A 58 -16.20 -13.98 -1.20
N LYS A 59 -16.73 -13.28 -2.19
CA LYS A 59 -17.18 -13.83 -3.47
C LYS A 59 -16.44 -13.16 -4.62
N LEU A 60 -16.16 -13.95 -5.67
CA LEU A 60 -15.73 -13.47 -6.97
C LEU A 60 -16.81 -13.85 -7.98
N ASP A 61 -17.37 -12.85 -8.67
CA ASP A 61 -18.45 -13.06 -9.66
C ASP A 61 -19.61 -13.92 -9.13
N GLY A 62 -19.99 -13.67 -7.86
CA GLY A 62 -21.07 -14.39 -7.16
C GLY A 62 -20.67 -15.76 -6.57
N VAL A 63 -19.45 -16.25 -6.85
CA VAL A 63 -18.96 -17.53 -6.34
C VAL A 63 -18.13 -17.33 -5.07
N VAL A 64 -18.48 -18.04 -3.99
CA VAL A 64 -17.71 -18.03 -2.74
C VAL A 64 -16.28 -18.51 -2.97
N LEU A 65 -15.32 -17.71 -2.53
CA LEU A 65 -13.91 -18.05 -2.60
C LEU A 65 -13.56 -19.16 -1.60
N LYS A 66 -12.67 -20.07 -2.00
CA LYS A 66 -12.09 -21.06 -1.08
C LYS A 66 -11.13 -20.32 -0.15
N THR A 67 -11.33 -20.48 1.15
CA THR A 67 -10.63 -19.71 2.17
C THR A 67 -9.89 -20.64 3.13
N ALA A 68 -8.60 -20.40 3.34
CA ALA A 68 -7.79 -21.09 4.34
C ALA A 68 -8.00 -20.49 5.73
N HIS A 69 -7.96 -19.16 5.80
CA HIS A 69 -8.16 -18.39 7.02
C HIS A 69 -9.04 -17.19 6.71
N LEU A 70 -9.98 -16.91 7.60
CA LEU A 70 -10.82 -15.72 7.59
C LEU A 70 -10.82 -15.14 9.00
N TRP A 71 -10.43 -13.88 9.09
CA TRP A 71 -10.47 -13.10 10.31
C TRP A 71 -11.46 -11.96 10.17
N ARG A 72 -12.32 -11.81 11.18
CA ARG A 72 -13.43 -10.83 11.21
C ARG A 72 -13.33 -9.88 12.39
N PHE A 73 -12.61 -10.29 13.43
CA PHE A 73 -12.39 -9.51 14.64
C PHE A 73 -13.70 -9.18 15.37
N ASP A 74 -14.61 -10.15 15.43
CA ASP A 74 -15.92 -9.99 16.07
C ASP A 74 -15.76 -9.95 17.61
N GLY A 75 -15.38 -8.78 18.12
CA GLY A 75 -15.13 -8.55 19.53
C GLY A 75 -13.81 -9.13 20.07
N SER A 76 -12.93 -9.64 19.22
CA SER A 76 -11.60 -10.15 19.65
C SER A 76 -10.49 -9.80 18.66
N LEU A 77 -9.23 -9.88 19.13
CA LEU A 77 -8.05 -9.69 18.27
C LEU A 77 -7.79 -10.90 17.36
N GLU A 78 -8.44 -12.04 17.59
CA GLU A 78 -8.19 -13.29 16.86
C GLU A 78 -6.69 -13.65 16.80
N ALA A 79 -5.99 -13.39 17.91
CA ALA A 79 -4.55 -13.55 18.11
C ALA A 79 -3.64 -12.72 17.18
N PHE A 80 -4.18 -11.69 16.51
CA PHE A 80 -3.35 -10.64 15.92
C PHE A 80 -2.61 -9.85 16.98
N SER A 81 -1.41 -9.41 16.63
CA SER A 81 -0.53 -8.61 17.47
C SER A 81 0.05 -7.45 16.67
N SER A 82 0.58 -6.45 17.36
CA SER A 82 1.25 -5.32 16.71
C SER A 82 2.54 -4.97 17.42
N ALA A 83 3.52 -4.50 16.63
CA ALA A 83 4.56 -3.64 17.14
C ALA A 83 4.27 -2.22 16.62
N GLY A 84 4.11 -1.27 17.54
CA GLY A 84 3.94 0.13 17.18
C GLY A 84 2.52 0.64 16.94
N SER A 85 1.50 -0.21 17.04
CA SER A 85 0.09 0.22 17.01
C SER A 85 -0.67 -0.19 18.27
N SER A 86 -1.67 0.60 18.65
CA SER A 86 -2.72 0.14 19.57
C SER A 86 -3.81 -0.59 18.77
N LEU A 87 -4.25 -1.73 19.30
CA LEU A 87 -5.25 -2.61 18.70
C LEU A 87 -6.50 -2.66 19.59
N GLN A 88 -7.66 -2.44 19.00
CA GLN A 88 -8.94 -2.51 19.71
C GLN A 88 -9.99 -3.22 18.85
N PRO A 89 -10.48 -4.42 19.23
CA PRO A 89 -11.57 -5.05 18.52
C PRO A 89 -12.87 -4.27 18.75
N VAL A 90 -13.75 -4.28 17.74
CA VAL A 90 -15.04 -3.63 17.77
C VAL A 90 -16.14 -4.69 17.92
N ALA A 91 -17.10 -4.47 18.81
CA ALA A 91 -18.14 -5.45 19.11
C ALA A 91 -19.03 -5.79 17.90
N SER A 92 -19.18 -4.86 16.96
CA SER A 92 -19.91 -5.04 15.69
C SER A 92 -19.08 -5.68 14.57
N GLY A 93 -17.87 -6.15 14.87
CA GLY A 93 -16.91 -6.65 13.89
C GLY A 93 -15.84 -5.63 13.51
N GLY A 94 -14.66 -6.14 13.20
CA GLY A 94 -13.49 -5.38 12.80
C GLY A 94 -12.51 -5.02 13.92
N LEU A 95 -11.30 -4.67 13.50
CA LEU A 95 -10.17 -4.32 14.34
C LEU A 95 -9.76 -2.87 14.09
N GLN A 96 -9.87 -2.03 15.11
CA GLN A 96 -9.29 -0.70 15.06
C GLN A 96 -7.77 -0.80 15.26
N VAL A 97 -7.03 -0.24 14.32
CA VAL A 97 -5.56 -0.17 14.31
C VAL A 97 -5.15 1.29 14.28
N ILE A 98 -4.33 1.71 15.24
CA ILE A 98 -3.86 3.09 15.37
C ILE A 98 -2.34 3.09 15.50
N HIS A 99 -1.66 3.72 14.55
CA HIS A 99 -0.20 3.78 14.51
C HIS A 99 0.28 4.80 15.54
N GLN A 100 1.12 4.35 16.47
CA GLN A 100 1.70 5.15 17.55
C GLN A 100 3.16 5.53 17.28
N VAL A 101 3.83 4.79 16.39
CA VAL A 101 5.21 5.02 15.94
C VAL A 101 5.31 4.84 14.41
N PRO A 102 6.36 5.35 13.75
CA PRO A 102 6.67 4.99 12.36
C PRO A 102 6.98 3.49 12.22
N ASP A 103 6.83 2.94 11.01
CA ASP A 103 6.98 1.49 10.73
C ASP A 103 6.18 0.60 11.70
N ALA A 104 4.96 1.02 12.03
CA ALA A 104 4.05 0.22 12.83
C ALA A 104 3.45 -0.92 11.99
N VAL A 105 3.39 -2.11 12.57
CA VAL A 105 3.05 -3.33 11.85
C VAL A 105 1.95 -4.09 12.56
N LEU A 106 1.10 -4.75 11.77
CA LEU A 106 0.08 -5.69 12.25
C LEU A 106 0.49 -7.10 11.83
N ARG A 107 0.55 -8.04 12.78
CA ARG A 107 0.94 -9.43 12.53
C ARG A 107 -0.21 -10.37 12.80
N SER A 108 -0.39 -11.32 11.89
CA SER A 108 -1.29 -12.46 12.09
C SER A 108 -0.80 -13.36 13.24
N PRO A 109 -1.64 -14.33 13.66
CA PRO A 109 -1.16 -15.49 14.39
C PRO A 109 -0.01 -16.18 13.64
N GLN A 110 0.88 -16.82 14.37
CA GLN A 110 1.97 -17.62 13.81
C GLN A 110 1.52 -19.07 13.60
N ASN A 111 2.30 -19.82 12.80
CA ASN A 111 2.03 -21.21 12.42
C ASN A 111 0.72 -21.39 11.64
N LEU A 112 0.42 -20.47 10.72
CA LEU A 112 -0.80 -20.51 9.89
C LEU A 112 -0.93 -21.78 9.02
N ALA A 113 0.19 -22.44 8.71
CA ALA A 113 0.26 -23.68 7.93
C ALA A 113 -0.49 -23.61 6.58
N ILE A 114 -0.39 -22.48 5.88
CA ILE A 114 -1.06 -22.27 4.59
C ILE A 114 -0.24 -22.93 3.49
N ASP A 115 -0.87 -23.79 2.69
CA ASP A 115 -0.32 -24.22 1.41
C ASP A 115 -0.40 -23.07 0.39
N GLY A 116 0.72 -22.38 0.16
CA GLY A 116 0.77 -21.20 -0.70
C GLY A 116 0.49 -21.49 -2.18
N LYS A 117 0.64 -22.76 -2.61
CA LYS A 117 0.24 -23.17 -3.97
C LYS A 117 -1.27 -23.17 -4.12
N ARG A 118 -1.98 -23.59 -3.08
CA ARG A 118 -3.45 -23.71 -3.07
C ARG A 118 -4.13 -22.37 -2.77
N TYR A 119 -3.58 -21.59 -1.85
CA TYR A 119 -4.10 -20.29 -1.45
C TYR A 119 -3.10 -19.21 -1.81
N ASN A 120 -3.40 -18.52 -2.89
CA ASN A 120 -2.49 -17.67 -3.66
C ASN A 120 -2.80 -16.17 -3.54
N ALA A 121 -3.74 -15.78 -2.67
CA ALA A 121 -4.06 -14.38 -2.45
C ALA A 121 -4.37 -14.07 -0.99
N VAL A 122 -4.07 -12.84 -0.59
CA VAL A 122 -4.53 -12.26 0.67
C VAL A 122 -5.48 -11.11 0.35
N LEU A 123 -6.60 -11.09 1.04
CA LEU A 123 -7.62 -10.06 0.95
C LEU A 123 -7.66 -9.29 2.26
N VAL A 124 -7.66 -7.95 2.18
CA VAL A 124 -7.78 -7.09 3.36
C VAL A 124 -8.83 -6.02 3.08
N ARG A 125 -9.98 -6.12 3.73
CA ARG A 125 -11.04 -5.11 3.66
C ARG A 125 -10.90 -4.17 4.83
N LEU A 126 -10.70 -2.88 4.56
CA LEU A 126 -10.48 -1.89 5.61
C LEU A 126 -11.08 -0.53 5.28
N THR A 127 -11.34 0.28 6.30
CA THR A 127 -11.68 1.70 6.20
C THR A 127 -10.54 2.56 6.72
N ARG A 128 -10.14 3.60 5.98
CA ARG A 128 -9.21 4.62 6.49
C ARG A 128 -9.95 5.54 7.46
N MET A 129 -9.68 5.42 8.76
CA MET A 129 -10.31 6.26 9.78
C MET A 129 -9.57 7.58 9.97
N ARG A 130 -8.24 7.56 9.84
CA ARG A 130 -7.38 8.76 9.93
C ARG A 130 -6.25 8.68 8.90
N PRO A 131 -6.05 9.74 8.09
CA PRO A 131 -4.91 9.82 7.19
C PRO A 131 -3.61 10.05 7.97
N SER A 132 -2.50 9.71 7.33
CA SER A 132 -1.13 10.06 7.69
C SER A 132 -0.36 10.36 6.41
N ASP A 133 0.85 10.90 6.55
CA ASP A 133 1.60 11.44 5.42
C ASP A 133 2.18 10.37 4.48
N LYS A 134 2.32 9.12 4.94
CA LYS A 134 2.99 8.06 4.18
C LYS A 134 2.19 6.76 4.20
N TRP A 135 1.45 6.53 3.14
CA TRP A 135 0.86 5.22 2.86
C TRP A 135 1.93 4.21 2.45
N ASP A 136 1.95 3.06 3.12
CA ASP A 136 2.76 1.91 2.75
C ASP A 136 1.87 0.92 1.97
N GLY A 137 1.02 0.17 2.66
CA GLY A 137 0.16 -0.86 2.09
C GLY A 137 0.89 -2.14 1.69
N SER A 138 2.05 -2.45 2.25
CA SER A 138 2.75 -3.70 1.98
C SER A 138 2.23 -4.86 2.83
N ILE A 139 2.34 -6.05 2.25
CA ILE A 139 2.24 -7.30 2.99
C ILE A 139 3.56 -8.07 2.88
N PHE A 140 4.03 -8.55 4.02
CA PHE A 140 5.18 -9.45 4.18
C PHE A 140 4.67 -10.80 4.67
N TYR A 141 5.47 -11.84 4.48
CA TYR A 141 5.13 -13.17 4.95
C TYR A 141 6.35 -13.94 5.45
N THR A 142 6.09 -14.96 6.26
CA THR A 142 7.12 -15.86 6.78
C THR A 142 6.90 -17.28 6.29
N THR A 143 8.00 -17.99 6.12
CA THR A 143 8.04 -19.42 5.81
C THR A 143 9.01 -20.09 6.77
N LYS A 144 9.23 -21.40 6.60
CA LYS A 144 10.31 -22.07 7.33
C LYS A 144 11.70 -21.54 6.94
N ALA A 145 11.86 -21.05 5.70
CA ALA A 145 13.15 -20.65 5.14
C ALA A 145 13.54 -19.20 5.49
N HIS A 146 12.56 -18.33 5.74
CA HIS A 146 12.82 -16.92 6.02
C HIS A 146 11.75 -16.27 6.89
N GLY A 147 12.15 -15.20 7.58
CA GLY A 147 11.24 -14.29 8.28
C GLY A 147 10.71 -13.17 7.37
N GLU A 148 10.15 -12.14 8.01
CA GLU A 148 9.64 -10.93 7.37
C GLU A 148 10.82 -10.08 6.86
N THR A 149 11.13 -10.12 5.56
CA THR A 149 12.25 -9.35 5.00
C THR A 149 11.84 -8.60 3.73
N GLY A 150 12.61 -7.57 3.38
CA GLY A 150 12.39 -6.74 2.17
C GLY A 150 12.41 -7.50 0.83
N THR A 151 12.77 -8.79 0.81
CA THR A 151 12.72 -9.63 -0.39
C THR A 151 11.39 -10.38 -0.52
N PHE A 152 10.66 -10.61 0.58
CA PHE A 152 9.46 -11.44 0.63
C PHE A 152 8.24 -10.61 1.02
N HIS A 153 7.86 -9.72 0.09
CA HIS A 153 6.72 -8.83 0.25
C HIS A 153 6.11 -8.47 -1.10
N THR A 154 4.89 -7.94 -1.06
CA THR A 154 4.26 -7.31 -2.22
C THR A 154 3.39 -6.13 -1.80
N LYS A 155 2.89 -5.39 -2.79
CA LYS A 155 1.85 -4.35 -2.64
C LYS A 155 0.54 -4.94 -3.16
N PRO A 156 -0.63 -4.36 -2.81
CA PRO A 156 -1.88 -4.77 -3.42
C PRO A 156 -1.81 -4.66 -4.94
N LEU A 157 -2.30 -5.67 -5.63
CA LEU A 157 -2.59 -5.64 -7.07
C LEU A 157 -3.83 -4.79 -7.34
N ARG A 158 -4.82 -4.85 -6.43
CA ARG A 158 -6.04 -4.03 -6.45
C ARG A 158 -6.29 -3.41 -5.08
N GLY A 159 -6.93 -2.25 -5.08
CA GLY A 159 -6.95 -1.34 -3.94
C GLY A 159 -5.73 -0.42 -3.96
N ALA A 160 -5.89 0.77 -3.40
CA ALA A 160 -4.80 1.72 -3.17
C ALA A 160 -5.01 2.38 -1.81
N ASN A 161 -4.20 3.39 -1.50
CA ASN A 161 -4.42 4.24 -0.33
C ASN A 161 -5.90 4.72 -0.29
N PRO A 162 -6.70 4.32 0.71
CA PRO A 162 -8.07 4.80 0.85
C PRO A 162 -8.07 6.22 1.39
N VAL A 163 -8.96 7.07 0.85
CA VAL A 163 -9.20 8.37 1.47
C VAL A 163 -9.92 8.19 2.80
N GLN A 164 -9.86 9.17 3.68
CA GLN A 164 -10.54 9.10 4.97
C GLN A 164 -12.04 8.81 4.79
N GLY A 165 -12.55 7.84 5.55
CA GLY A 165 -13.93 7.35 5.49
C GLY A 165 -14.19 6.28 4.43
N GLU A 166 -13.26 6.06 3.51
CA GLU A 166 -13.45 5.09 2.43
C GLU A 166 -13.13 3.66 2.88
N THR A 167 -14.05 2.73 2.60
CA THR A 167 -13.82 1.29 2.71
C THR A 167 -13.26 0.76 1.39
N THR A 168 -12.11 0.09 1.43
CA THR A 168 -11.44 -0.49 0.27
C THR A 168 -11.08 -1.94 0.54
N LEU A 169 -11.19 -2.78 -0.50
CA LEU A 169 -10.60 -4.12 -0.52
C LEU A 169 -9.20 -4.04 -1.16
N MET A 170 -8.20 -4.45 -0.40
CA MET A 170 -6.85 -4.67 -0.90
C MET A 170 -6.71 -6.14 -1.29
N VAL A 171 -6.31 -6.38 -2.54
CA VAL A 171 -6.10 -7.72 -3.08
C VAL A 171 -4.61 -7.89 -3.35
N TYR A 172 -3.97 -8.75 -2.59
CA TYR A 172 -2.57 -9.09 -2.76
C TYR A 172 -2.46 -10.39 -3.57
N ASP A 173 -1.91 -10.31 -4.77
CA ASP A 173 -1.57 -11.49 -5.58
C ASP A 173 -0.25 -12.07 -5.07
N MET A 174 -0.36 -13.15 -4.31
CA MET A 174 0.78 -13.82 -3.71
C MET A 174 1.39 -14.88 -4.62
N ALA A 175 0.70 -15.27 -5.71
CA ALA A 175 1.29 -16.14 -6.72
C ALA A 175 2.27 -15.39 -7.62
N ASN A 176 2.07 -14.08 -7.83
CA ASN A 176 2.88 -13.25 -8.71
C ASN A 176 3.58 -12.12 -7.95
N LEU A 177 4.49 -12.50 -7.03
CA LEU A 177 5.22 -11.52 -6.24
C LEU A 177 6.18 -10.69 -7.10
N LYS A 178 6.23 -9.37 -6.87
CA LYS A 178 7.23 -8.48 -7.49
C LYS A 178 8.66 -8.78 -7.01
N LYS A 179 8.80 -9.21 -5.75
CA LYS A 179 10.04 -9.66 -5.13
C LYS A 179 9.75 -10.97 -4.38
N GLY A 180 10.64 -11.96 -4.49
CA GLY A 180 10.45 -13.29 -3.93
C GLY A 180 10.14 -14.37 -4.97
N GLY A 181 9.88 -14.01 -6.23
CA GLY A 181 9.64 -14.97 -7.31
C GLY A 181 8.48 -15.93 -6.98
N GLY A 182 8.67 -17.22 -7.22
CA GLY A 182 7.67 -18.26 -6.92
C GLY A 182 7.65 -18.74 -5.47
N ASP A 183 8.36 -18.08 -4.56
CA ASP A 183 8.61 -18.55 -3.19
C ASP A 183 7.31 -18.87 -2.43
N TRP A 184 6.32 -17.96 -2.44
CA TRP A 184 5.02 -18.21 -1.80
C TRP A 184 4.39 -19.52 -2.28
N THR A 185 4.29 -19.71 -3.61
CA THR A 185 3.64 -20.89 -4.20
C THR A 185 4.43 -22.18 -4.00
N ALA A 186 5.70 -22.09 -3.63
CA ALA A 186 6.56 -23.23 -3.32
C ALA A 186 6.59 -23.54 -1.81
N SER A 187 5.91 -22.74 -0.98
CA SER A 187 6.10 -22.74 0.48
C SER A 187 4.84 -23.02 1.27
N THR A 188 5.06 -23.47 2.50
CA THR A 188 4.07 -23.34 3.57
C THR A 188 4.26 -21.99 4.26
N ILE A 189 3.20 -21.19 4.29
CA ILE A 189 3.22 -19.86 4.89
C ILE A 189 2.86 -19.96 6.37
N LEU A 190 3.67 -19.35 7.22
CA LEU A 190 3.58 -19.46 8.67
C LEU A 190 3.02 -18.21 9.33
N GLY A 191 3.09 -17.05 8.69
CA GLY A 191 2.61 -15.79 9.23
C GLY A 191 2.58 -14.68 8.19
N LEU A 192 1.83 -13.63 8.49
CA LEU A 192 1.68 -12.43 7.69
C LEU A 192 2.01 -11.20 8.54
N ARG A 193 2.64 -10.20 7.91
CA ARG A 193 2.82 -8.84 8.45
C ARG A 193 2.19 -7.86 7.47
N LEU A 194 1.36 -6.96 7.98
CA LEU A 194 0.71 -5.90 7.23
C LEU A 194 1.23 -4.55 7.71
N ASP A 195 1.63 -3.73 6.74
CA ASP A 195 2.19 -2.41 6.96
C ASP A 195 1.28 -1.41 6.24
N PHE A 196 0.45 -0.70 6.99
CA PHE A 196 -0.53 0.22 6.37
C PHE A 196 0.07 1.60 6.09
N ASP A 197 0.63 2.25 7.11
CA ASP A 197 1.28 3.56 7.01
C ASP A 197 2.69 3.52 7.61
N ASP A 198 3.61 4.29 7.02
CA ASP A 198 4.97 4.53 7.50
C ASP A 198 5.06 5.86 8.29
N SER A 199 4.02 6.20 9.03
CA SER A 199 3.92 7.44 9.83
C SER A 199 2.99 7.26 11.02
N VAL A 200 3.22 8.07 12.05
CA VAL A 200 2.39 8.09 13.28
C VAL A 200 1.01 8.67 12.99
N GLY A 201 0.01 8.24 13.75
CA GLY A 201 -1.34 8.83 13.77
C GLY A 201 -2.31 8.23 12.76
N GLY A 202 -1.79 7.52 11.75
CA GLY A 202 -2.57 6.72 10.82
C GLY A 202 -3.52 5.77 11.53
N GLY A 203 -4.77 5.70 11.07
CA GLY A 203 -5.82 4.93 11.72
C GLY A 203 -6.70 4.20 10.74
N PHE A 204 -6.99 2.93 11.04
CA PHE A 204 -7.75 2.04 10.19
C PHE A 204 -8.78 1.25 11.01
N LEU A 205 -9.91 0.95 10.39
CA LEU A 205 -10.79 -0.13 10.82
C LEU A 205 -10.60 -1.28 9.83
N VAL A 206 -9.94 -2.35 10.25
CA VAL A 206 -9.76 -3.56 9.44
C VAL A 206 -10.99 -4.44 9.66
N HIS A 207 -11.83 -4.58 8.65
CA HIS A 207 -13.07 -5.35 8.74
C HIS A 207 -12.80 -6.84 8.61
N GLN A 208 -12.06 -7.22 7.56
CA GLN A 208 -11.76 -8.62 7.29
C GLN A 208 -10.34 -8.78 6.74
N ILE A 209 -9.68 -9.86 7.14
CA ILE A 209 -8.49 -10.38 6.46
C ILE A 209 -8.79 -11.82 6.05
N ALA A 210 -8.47 -12.21 4.83
CA ALA A 210 -8.64 -13.58 4.38
C ALA A 210 -7.47 -14.06 3.53
N VAL A 211 -7.13 -15.34 3.64
CA VAL A 211 -6.21 -16.03 2.74
C VAL A 211 -7.01 -16.99 1.87
N VAL A 212 -7.01 -16.74 0.56
CA VAL A 212 -7.98 -17.35 -0.37
C VAL A 212 -7.30 -17.97 -1.59
N SER A 213 -8.05 -18.82 -2.28
CA SER A 213 -7.70 -19.35 -3.59
C SER A 213 -8.41 -18.54 -4.67
N LEU A 214 -7.65 -17.84 -5.50
CA LEU A 214 -8.11 -17.18 -6.72
C LEU A 214 -7.72 -18.01 -7.94
N PRO A 215 -8.61 -18.14 -8.94
CA PRO A 215 -8.25 -18.85 -10.17
C PRO A 215 -7.12 -18.12 -10.92
N PRO A 216 -6.24 -18.84 -11.65
CA PRO A 216 -5.16 -18.21 -12.43
C PRO A 216 -5.66 -17.19 -13.47
N ALA A 217 -6.91 -17.37 -13.92
CA ALA A 217 -7.61 -16.50 -14.86
C ALA A 217 -8.47 -15.42 -14.19
N ALA A 218 -8.48 -15.33 -12.84
CA ALA A 218 -8.92 -14.11 -12.15
C ALA A 218 -7.97 -13.03 -12.58
N THR A 219 -8.31 -12.41 -13.70
CA THR A 219 -7.54 -11.39 -14.35
C THR A 219 -7.78 -10.16 -13.52
N LEU A 220 -7.10 -10.09 -12.37
CA LEU A 220 -7.05 -8.94 -11.47
C LEU A 220 -6.34 -7.75 -12.15
N ARG A 221 -6.31 -7.70 -13.49
CA ARG A 221 -5.77 -6.59 -14.24
C ARG A 221 -6.50 -5.32 -13.77
N PRO A 222 -5.76 -4.27 -13.41
CA PRO A 222 -6.33 -2.94 -13.37
C PRO A 222 -6.95 -2.66 -14.74
N SER A 223 -8.14 -2.06 -14.77
CA SER A 223 -8.65 -1.50 -16.02
C SER A 223 -7.55 -0.63 -16.63
N GLN A 224 -7.15 -0.90 -17.88
CA GLN A 224 -6.26 -0.01 -18.63
C GLN A 224 -6.95 1.32 -18.90
#